data_AF-X1ANM2-F1
#
_entry.id   AF-X1ANM2-F1
#
_cell.length_a   1.000
_cell.length_b   1.000
_cell.length_c   1.000
_cell.angle_alpha   90.00
_cell.angle_beta   90.00
_cell.angle_gamma   90.00
#
_symmetry.space_group_name_H-M   'P 1'
#
loop_
_entity.id
_entity.type
_entity.pdbx_description
1 polymer ?
#
loop_
_entity_poly.entity_id
_entity_poly.type
_entity_poly.pdbx_seq_one_letter_code
_entity_poly.pdbx_strand_id
1 'polypeptide(L)'
;MLFIYPPIVILSLEGLIYLSKSIKIKFKGLSYRVINIIFILIIASSLIHTAQFMIRYHPHQNVYFNILAGKNMKEVKNSFELDYWGLSYRQALEYILKNDKDKVIKIYVTNACGWYNSLILPSDDRKRLVYVKRDSLDEAKYFISNYRWHKDEYPYEDEYFSIKIGGTKIMVVYRL
;
A
#
# COMPACT_ATOMS: atom_id res chain seq x y z
N MET A 1 16.35 -2.12 -4.82
CA MET A 1 16.11 -0.89 -4.01
C MET A 1 17.02 -0.77 -2.79
N LEU A 2 17.42 -1.86 -2.12
CA LEU A 2 18.30 -1.81 -0.93
C LEU A 2 19.65 -1.11 -1.16
N PHE A 3 20.20 -1.10 -2.38
CA PHE A 3 21.50 -0.46 -2.65
C PHE A 3 21.48 1.07 -2.62
N ILE A 4 20.33 1.69 -2.92
CA ILE A 4 20.22 3.16 -2.98
C ILE A 4 19.71 3.74 -1.66
N TYR A 5 19.04 2.92 -0.84
CA TYR A 5 18.42 3.37 0.40
C TYR A 5 19.44 3.90 1.43
N PRO A 6 20.51 3.17 1.81
CA PRO A 6 21.49 3.69 2.78
C PRO A 6 22.15 5.00 2.31
N PRO A 7 22.63 5.13 1.06
CA PRO A 7 23.17 6.40 0.56
C PRO A 7 22.17 7.57 0.64
N ILE A 8 20.89 7.37 0.29
CA ILE A 8 19.87 8.42 0.39
C ILE A 8 19.62 8.83 1.84
N VAL A 9 19.59 7.87 2.77
CA VAL A 9 19.40 8.16 4.20
C VAL A 9 20.57 8.98 4.73
N ILE A 10 21.80 8.60 4.40
CA ILE A 10 23.02 9.34 4.77
C ILE A 10 22.98 10.75 4.19
N LEU A 11 22.71 10.89 2.89
CA LEU A 11 22.61 12.20 2.23
C LEU A 11 21.55 13.11 2.88
N SER A 12 20.41 12.52 3.24
CA SER A 12 19.32 13.24 3.91
C SER A 12 19.71 13.70 5.31
N LEU A 13 20.39 12.86 6.08
CA LEU A 13 20.88 13.18 7.42
C LEU A 13 21.95 14.28 7.38
N GLU A 14 22.93 14.16 6.48
CA GLU A 14 23.97 15.18 6.28
C GLU A 14 23.35 16.52 5.87
N GLY A 15 22.34 16.50 4.98
CA GLY A 15 21.57 17.70 4.62
C GLY A 15 20.90 18.36 5.83
N LEU A 16 20.28 17.57 6.71
CA LEU A 16 19.64 18.08 7.94
C LEU A 16 20.68 18.66 8.92
N ILE A 17 21.82 18.00 9.10
CA ILE A 17 22.92 18.48 9.94
C ILE A 17 23.46 19.81 9.39
N TYR A 18 23.70 19.88 8.08
CA TYR A 18 24.19 21.08 7.42
C TYR A 18 23.21 22.26 7.56
N LEU A 19 21.91 22.01 7.38
CA LEU A 19 20.87 23.02 7.56
C LEU A 19 20.82 23.53 9.01
N SER A 20 20.84 22.62 9.99
CA SER A 20 20.85 22.98 11.41
C SER A 20 22.07 23.84 11.78
N LYS A 21 23.27 23.47 11.30
CA LYS A 21 24.50 24.27 11.49
C LYS A 21 24.38 25.64 10.82
N SER A 22 23.85 25.69 9.60
CA SER A 22 23.66 26.94 8.85
C SER A 22 22.70 27.90 9.55
N ILE A 23 21.59 27.38 10.11
CA ILE A 23 20.64 28.17 10.92
C ILE A 23 21.35 28.78 12.13
N LYS A 24 22.17 27.98 12.84
CA LYS A 24 22.92 28.43 14.02
C LYS A 24 23.99 29.49 13.70
N ILE A 25 24.63 29.41 12.54
CA ILE A 25 25.65 30.38 12.11
C ILE A 25 24.99 31.70 11.69
N LYS A 26 23.91 31.62 10.90
CA LYS A 26 23.28 32.78 10.27
C LYS A 26 22.40 33.59 11.22
N PHE A 27 21.75 32.95 12.18
CA PHE A 27 20.84 33.59 13.12
C PHE A 27 21.39 33.54 14.55
N LYS A 28 21.09 34.56 15.37
CA LYS A 28 21.58 34.67 16.76
C LYS A 28 20.47 35.14 17.70
N GLY A 29 20.62 34.85 18.99
CA GLY A 29 19.68 35.31 20.02
C GLY A 29 18.26 34.77 19.82
N LEU A 30 17.26 35.66 19.87
CA LEU A 30 15.84 35.27 19.78
C LEU A 30 15.46 34.70 18.40
N SER A 31 16.01 35.25 17.30
CA SER A 31 15.69 34.77 15.94
C SER A 31 16.14 33.33 15.72
N TYR A 32 17.32 32.96 16.23
CA TYR A 32 17.78 31.56 16.22
C TYR A 32 16.82 30.64 16.95
N ARG A 33 16.38 31.01 18.17
CA ARG A 33 15.46 30.19 18.98
C ARG A 33 14.17 29.92 18.23
N VAL A 34 13.56 30.97 17.67
CA VAL A 34 12.30 30.85 16.92
C VAL A 34 12.47 29.97 15.68
N ILE A 35 13.49 30.23 14.85
CA ILE A 35 13.72 29.47 13.62
C ILE A 35 14.03 28.00 13.93
N ASN A 36 14.84 27.73 14.96
CA ASN A 36 15.17 26.37 15.35
C ASN A 36 13.94 25.60 15.87
N ILE A 37 13.06 26.26 16.64
CA ILE A 37 11.78 25.67 17.06
C ILE A 37 10.92 25.34 15.84
N ILE A 38 10.75 26.29 14.91
CA ILE A 38 9.98 26.07 13.68
C ILE A 38 10.56 24.90 12.87
N PHE A 39 11.88 24.84 12.72
CA PHE A 39 12.57 23.75 12.03
C PHE A 39 12.29 22.39 12.67
N ILE A 40 12.39 22.28 14.00
CA ILE A 40 12.06 21.06 14.74
C ILE A 40 10.59 20.69 14.57
N LEU A 41 9.68 21.67 14.66
CA LEU A 41 8.24 21.44 14.51
C LEU A 41 7.88 20.92 13.12
N ILE A 42 8.55 21.41 12.06
CA ILE A 42 8.36 20.93 10.69
C ILE A 42 8.76 19.45 10.59
N ILE A 43 9.93 19.08 11.11
CA ILE A 43 10.41 17.69 11.10
C ILE A 43 9.46 16.80 11.93
N ALA A 44 9.12 17.22 13.14
CA ALA A 44 8.22 16.48 14.02
C ALA A 44 6.85 16.27 13.38
N SER A 45 6.28 17.32 12.78
CA SER A 45 5.01 17.25 12.05
C SER A 45 5.06 16.24 10.90
N SER A 46 6.14 16.24 10.11
CA SER A 46 6.33 15.26 9.03
C SER A 46 6.40 13.82 9.55
N LEU A 47 7.15 13.58 10.64
CA LEU A 47 7.27 12.24 11.22
C LEU A 47 5.96 11.76 11.83
N ILE A 48 5.24 12.64 12.54
CA ILE A 48 3.92 12.34 13.10
C ILE A 48 2.94 12.00 11.98
N HIS A 49 2.94 12.77 10.90
CA HIS A 49 2.08 12.50 9.75
C HIS A 49 2.36 11.13 9.12
N THR A 50 3.64 10.78 8.90
CA THR A 50 4.04 9.46 8.41
C THR A 50 3.62 8.35 9.38
N ALA A 51 3.84 8.52 10.69
CA ALA A 51 3.44 7.54 11.70
C ALA A 51 1.92 7.34 11.74
N GLN A 52 1.14 8.42 11.68
CA GLN A 52 -0.33 8.37 11.59
C GLN A 52 -0.79 7.59 10.36
N PHE A 53 -0.18 7.82 9.21
CA PHE A 53 -0.46 7.05 8.00
C PHE A 53 -0.15 5.56 8.23
N MET A 54 1.03 5.27 8.80
CA MET A 54 1.47 3.89 9.04
C MET A 54 0.55 3.13 9.98
N ILE A 55 0.06 3.79 11.04
CA ILE A 55 -0.87 3.20 12.01
C ILE A 55 -2.23 2.98 11.36
N ARG A 56 -2.78 4.02 10.70
CA ARG A 56 -4.12 3.98 10.10
C ARG A 56 -4.25 2.92 9.02
N TYR A 57 -3.21 2.72 8.23
CA TYR A 57 -3.24 1.87 7.05
C TYR A 57 -2.43 0.59 7.20
N HIS A 58 -2.00 0.21 8.41
CA HIS A 58 -1.40 -1.10 8.64
C HIS A 58 -2.36 -2.21 8.17
N PRO A 59 -1.91 -3.22 7.39
CA PRO A 59 -0.52 -3.54 7.00
C PRO A 59 -0.05 -3.00 5.63
N HIS A 60 -0.74 -2.02 5.06
CA HIS A 60 -0.48 -1.45 3.73
C HIS A 60 0.35 -0.17 3.75
N GLN A 61 1.29 -0.03 4.70
CA GLN A 61 2.15 1.16 4.75
C GLN A 61 3.02 1.33 3.50
N ASN A 62 3.25 0.23 2.77
CA ASN A 62 4.01 0.21 1.51
C ASN A 62 3.36 1.03 0.39
N VAL A 63 2.07 1.39 0.50
CA VAL A 63 1.38 2.23 -0.49
C VAL A 63 1.42 3.73 -0.15
N TYR A 64 2.26 4.13 0.81
CA TYR A 64 2.43 5.54 1.17
C TYR A 64 3.10 6.34 0.04
N PHE A 65 2.57 7.54 -0.21
CA PHE A 65 3.22 8.56 -1.03
C PHE A 65 3.22 9.90 -0.29
N ASN A 66 4.27 10.69 -0.50
CA ASN A 66 4.32 12.05 0.03
C ASN A 66 3.42 13.01 -0.78
N ILE A 67 3.22 14.22 -0.25
CA ILE A 67 2.32 15.23 -0.84
C ILE A 67 2.72 15.71 -2.25
N LEU A 68 3.95 15.48 -2.68
CA LEU A 68 4.44 15.87 -4.00
C LEU A 68 4.05 14.87 -5.10
N ALA A 69 3.60 13.66 -4.74
CA ALA A 69 3.23 12.61 -5.71
C ALA A 69 1.84 12.82 -6.36
N GLY A 70 1.02 13.69 -5.80
CA GLY A 70 -0.35 13.97 -6.26
C GLY A 70 -1.22 14.54 -5.14
N LYS A 71 -2.36 15.14 -5.48
CA LYS A 71 -3.25 15.77 -4.49
C LYS A 71 -3.96 14.77 -3.59
N ASN A 72 -4.15 13.54 -4.08
CA ASN A 72 -4.83 12.46 -3.37
C ASN A 72 -4.42 11.09 -3.96
N MET A 73 -4.83 10.02 -3.28
CA MET A 73 -4.52 8.65 -3.72
C MET A 73 -5.13 8.28 -5.08
N LYS A 74 -6.16 8.98 -5.55
CA LYS A 74 -6.78 8.71 -6.86
C LYS A 74 -5.87 9.19 -7.99
N GLU A 75 -5.26 10.36 -7.83
CA GLU A 75 -4.25 10.86 -8.77
C GLU A 75 -2.98 9.99 -8.72
N VAL A 76 -2.54 9.61 -7.51
CA VAL A 76 -1.36 8.76 -7.33
C VAL A 76 -1.51 7.41 -8.05
N LYS A 77 -2.69 6.76 -7.96
CA LYS A 77 -2.99 5.49 -8.68
C LYS A 77 -2.74 5.58 -10.18
N ASN A 78 -2.92 6.76 -10.78
CA ASN A 78 -2.74 6.94 -12.22
C ASN A 78 -1.27 7.04 -12.63
N SER A 79 -0.39 7.42 -11.69
CA SER A 79 1.04 7.63 -11.94
C SER A 79 1.91 6.52 -11.37
N PHE A 80 1.43 5.83 -10.33
CA PHE A 80 2.20 4.84 -9.59
C PHE A 80 1.39 3.58 -9.29
N GLU A 81 2.09 2.46 -9.22
CA GLU A 81 1.55 1.21 -8.69
C GLU A 81 1.33 1.35 -7.18
N LEU A 82 0.15 0.96 -6.69
CA LEU A 82 -0.16 0.99 -5.26
C LEU A 82 0.31 -0.31 -4.60
N ASP A 83 -0.53 -1.35 -4.52
CA ASP A 83 -0.16 -2.62 -3.89
C ASP A 83 0.68 -3.51 -4.81
N TYR A 84 1.85 -3.02 -5.22
CA TYR A 84 2.74 -3.70 -6.17
C TYR A 84 3.15 -5.11 -5.72
N TRP A 85 3.44 -5.30 -4.42
CA TRP A 85 3.83 -6.58 -3.84
C TRP A 85 2.64 -7.49 -3.50
N GLY A 86 1.41 -6.99 -3.64
CA GLY A 86 0.20 -7.78 -3.46
C GLY A 86 -0.02 -8.24 -2.02
N LEU A 87 0.33 -7.40 -1.02
CA LEU A 87 0.14 -7.75 0.39
C LEU A 87 -1.34 -7.87 0.77
N SER A 88 -2.20 -7.16 0.04
CA SER A 88 -3.65 -7.20 0.26
C SER A 88 -4.30 -8.54 -0.11
N TYR A 89 -3.65 -9.38 -0.93
CA TYR A 89 -4.22 -10.66 -1.35
C TYR A 89 -4.51 -11.58 -0.17
N ARG A 90 -3.64 -11.57 0.85
CA ARG A 90 -3.87 -12.37 2.05
C ARG A 90 -5.24 -12.06 2.67
N GLN A 91 -5.54 -10.79 2.91
CA GLN A 91 -6.81 -10.37 3.50
C GLN A 91 -8.00 -10.69 2.60
N ALA A 92 -7.85 -10.56 1.28
CA ALA A 92 -8.90 -10.93 0.33
C ALA A 92 -9.21 -12.45 0.39
N LEU A 93 -8.18 -13.29 0.43
CA LEU A 93 -8.35 -14.75 0.53
C LEU A 93 -8.92 -15.18 1.89
N GLU A 94 -8.42 -14.61 2.99
CA GLU A 94 -8.94 -14.84 4.34
C GLU A 94 -10.42 -14.42 4.42
N TYR A 95 -10.79 -13.30 3.79
CA TYR A 95 -12.19 -12.86 3.71
C TYR A 95 -13.06 -13.87 2.96
N ILE A 96 -12.63 -14.34 1.78
CA ILE A 96 -13.38 -15.34 1.01
C ILE A 96 -13.55 -16.62 1.83
N LEU A 97 -12.46 -17.17 2.38
CA LEU A 97 -12.48 -18.43 3.15
C LEU A 97 -13.36 -18.38 4.40
N LYS A 98 -13.41 -17.21 5.05
CA LYS A 98 -14.24 -16.99 6.23
C LYS A 98 -15.73 -16.96 5.90
N ASN A 99 -16.10 -16.35 4.77
CA ASN A 99 -17.49 -16.04 4.45
C ASN A 99 -18.13 -17.03 3.46
N ASP A 100 -17.35 -17.64 2.57
CA ASP A 100 -17.78 -18.73 1.71
C ASP A 100 -17.60 -20.06 2.45
N LYS A 101 -18.63 -20.92 2.43
CA LYS A 101 -18.63 -22.22 3.12
C LYS A 101 -18.44 -23.41 2.18
N ASP A 102 -18.26 -23.15 0.88
CA ASP A 102 -18.06 -24.22 -0.09
C ASP A 102 -16.76 -24.98 0.19
N LYS A 103 -16.79 -26.29 -0.08
CA LYS A 103 -15.62 -27.17 0.06
C LYS A 103 -14.55 -26.86 -0.99
N VAL A 104 -14.97 -26.37 -2.15
CA VAL A 104 -14.12 -25.99 -3.26
C VAL A 104 -14.59 -24.62 -3.76
N ILE A 105 -13.68 -23.66 -3.78
CA ILE A 105 -13.92 -22.28 -4.17
C ILE A 105 -13.02 -21.98 -5.36
N LYS A 106 -13.62 -21.87 -6.55
CA LYS A 106 -12.91 -21.50 -7.77
C LYS A 106 -12.65 -19.99 -7.77
N ILE A 107 -11.40 -19.57 -7.85
CA ILE A 107 -11.00 -18.17 -7.84
C ILE A 107 -10.08 -17.86 -9.02
N TYR A 108 -10.20 -16.64 -9.55
CA TYR A 108 -9.25 -16.06 -10.47
C TYR A 108 -8.48 -14.93 -9.77
N VAL A 109 -7.16 -14.94 -9.88
CA VAL A 109 -6.28 -13.86 -9.39
C VAL A 109 -5.55 -13.24 -10.56
N THR A 110 -5.47 -11.90 -10.61
CA THR A 110 -4.90 -11.21 -11.78
C THR A 110 -3.38 -11.34 -11.91
N ASN A 111 -2.68 -11.75 -10.85
CA ASN A 111 -1.24 -11.97 -10.88
C ASN A 111 -0.76 -12.95 -9.80
N ALA A 112 0.50 -13.35 -9.91
CA ALA A 112 1.11 -14.38 -9.07
C ALA A 112 1.09 -14.07 -7.56
N CYS A 113 0.98 -12.81 -7.14
CA CYS A 113 0.88 -12.46 -5.72
C CYS A 113 -0.33 -13.12 -5.05
N GLY A 114 -1.44 -13.29 -5.77
CA GLY A 114 -2.61 -13.99 -5.24
C GLY A 114 -2.36 -15.47 -4.95
N TRP A 115 -1.49 -16.12 -5.73
CA TRP A 115 -1.06 -17.48 -5.45
C TRP A 115 -0.06 -17.52 -4.29
N TYR A 116 0.97 -16.66 -4.30
CA TYR A 116 1.99 -16.64 -3.23
C TYR A 116 1.40 -16.38 -1.85
N ASN A 117 0.43 -15.47 -1.74
CA ASN A 117 -0.21 -15.17 -0.45
C ASN A 117 -1.01 -16.36 0.11
N SER A 118 -1.49 -17.27 -0.74
CA SER A 118 -2.19 -18.47 -0.26
C SER A 118 -1.28 -19.41 0.54
N LEU A 119 0.03 -19.35 0.32
CA LEU A 119 1.00 -20.19 1.02
C LEU A 119 1.09 -19.84 2.52
N ILE A 120 0.66 -18.64 2.91
CA ILE A 120 0.59 -18.18 4.31
C ILE A 120 -0.62 -18.79 5.02
N LEU A 121 -1.65 -19.21 4.28
CA LEU A 121 -2.91 -19.69 4.83
C LEU A 121 -2.75 -21.10 5.42
N PRO A 122 -3.59 -21.47 6.42
CA PRO A 122 -3.67 -22.84 6.92
C PRO A 122 -3.88 -23.84 5.79
N SER A 123 -3.29 -25.04 5.90
CA SER A 123 -3.32 -26.00 4.78
C SER A 123 -4.74 -26.41 4.39
N ASP A 124 -5.67 -26.52 5.34
CA ASP A 124 -7.03 -26.96 5.04
C ASP A 124 -7.86 -25.88 4.36
N ASP A 125 -7.65 -24.62 4.74
CA ASP A 125 -8.21 -23.47 4.04
C ASP A 125 -7.64 -23.34 2.63
N ARG A 126 -6.31 -23.46 2.48
CA ARG A 126 -5.65 -23.39 1.16
C ARG A 126 -6.15 -24.45 0.19
N LYS A 127 -6.43 -25.69 0.66
CA LYS A 127 -6.96 -26.78 -0.19
C LYS A 127 -8.34 -26.48 -0.78
N ARG A 128 -9.11 -25.58 -0.15
CA ARG A 128 -10.42 -25.16 -0.66
C ARG A 128 -10.29 -24.25 -1.88
N LEU A 129 -9.16 -23.56 -2.04
CA LEU A 129 -8.95 -22.60 -3.13
C LEU A 129 -8.46 -23.31 -4.40
N VAL A 130 -9.23 -23.21 -5.48
CA VAL A 130 -8.87 -23.72 -6.81
C VAL A 130 -8.69 -22.54 -7.76
N TYR A 131 -7.48 -22.37 -8.27
CA TYR A 131 -7.13 -21.26 -9.15
C TYR A 131 -7.49 -21.59 -10.59
N VAL A 132 -8.40 -20.80 -11.18
CA VAL A 132 -8.75 -20.93 -12.59
C VAL A 132 -7.80 -20.09 -13.46
N LYS A 133 -7.61 -20.54 -14.71
CA LYS A 133 -6.81 -19.81 -15.70
C LYS A 133 -7.66 -18.69 -16.30
N ARG A 134 -6.99 -17.72 -16.93
CA ARG A 134 -7.64 -16.59 -17.61
C ARG A 134 -8.64 -17.02 -18.67
N ASP A 135 -8.34 -18.09 -19.40
CA ASP A 135 -9.18 -18.60 -20.49
C ASP A 135 -10.42 -19.36 -20.01
N SER A 136 -10.53 -19.59 -18.69
CA SER A 136 -11.64 -20.30 -18.02
C SER A 136 -12.25 -19.43 -16.92
N LEU A 137 -12.31 -18.12 -17.16
CA LEU A 137 -12.76 -17.14 -16.17
C LEU A 137 -14.24 -17.34 -15.78
N ASP A 138 -15.04 -17.84 -16.70
CA ASP A 138 -16.44 -18.22 -16.52
C ASP A 138 -16.63 -19.34 -15.48
N GLU A 139 -15.58 -20.10 -15.17
CA GLU A 139 -15.61 -21.09 -14.10
C GLU A 139 -15.31 -20.50 -12.71
N ALA A 140 -14.79 -19.26 -12.62
CA ALA A 140 -14.45 -18.65 -11.34
C ALA A 140 -15.70 -18.18 -10.62
N LYS A 141 -15.77 -18.42 -9.31
CA LYS A 141 -16.77 -17.80 -8.43
C LYS A 141 -16.36 -16.39 -8.01
N TYR A 142 -15.05 -16.16 -7.90
CA TYR A 142 -14.50 -14.86 -7.52
C TYR A 142 -13.39 -14.40 -8.45
N PHE A 143 -13.43 -13.12 -8.81
CA PHE A 143 -12.35 -12.40 -9.45
C PHE A 143 -11.64 -11.53 -8.41
N ILE A 144 -10.30 -11.62 -8.32
CA ILE A 144 -9.51 -10.89 -7.32
C ILE A 144 -8.40 -10.11 -8.00
N SER A 145 -8.28 -8.82 -7.69
CA SER A 145 -7.21 -7.98 -8.22
C SER A 145 -6.72 -6.93 -7.23
N ASN A 146 -5.42 -6.68 -7.25
CA ASN A 146 -4.75 -5.57 -6.56
C ASN A 146 -4.38 -4.40 -7.50
N TYR A 147 -5.00 -4.33 -8.69
CA TYR A 147 -4.75 -3.30 -9.71
C TYR A 147 -3.29 -3.24 -10.22
N ARG A 148 -2.47 -4.26 -9.96
CA ARG A 148 -1.08 -4.29 -10.43
C ARG A 148 -1.05 -4.29 -11.95
N TRP A 149 -0.35 -3.32 -12.54
CA TRP A 149 -0.29 -3.09 -13.98
C TRP A 149 -1.66 -2.81 -14.64
N HIS A 150 -2.67 -2.40 -13.84
CA HIS A 150 -4.02 -2.13 -14.32
C HIS A 150 -4.64 -0.96 -13.56
N LYS A 151 -4.76 0.20 -14.22
CA LYS A 151 -5.20 1.45 -13.57
C LYS A 151 -6.71 1.58 -13.50
N ASP A 152 -7.41 1.03 -14.49
CA ASP A 152 -8.85 1.17 -14.64
C ASP A 152 -9.63 0.32 -13.62
N GLU A 153 -10.92 0.58 -13.51
CA GLU A 153 -11.82 -0.28 -12.76
C GLU A 153 -12.23 -1.48 -13.62
N TYR A 154 -12.47 -2.62 -12.98
CA TYR A 154 -12.93 -3.81 -13.69
C TYR A 154 -14.42 -3.72 -14.01
N PRO A 155 -14.89 -4.30 -15.12
CA PRO A 155 -16.28 -4.22 -15.56
C PRO A 155 -17.19 -5.23 -14.83
N TYR A 156 -17.04 -5.36 -13.51
CA TYR A 156 -17.85 -6.24 -12.67
C TYR A 156 -18.64 -5.40 -11.66
N GLU A 157 -19.89 -5.77 -11.43
CA GLU A 157 -20.81 -4.97 -10.59
C GLU A 157 -20.89 -5.48 -9.14
N ASP A 158 -20.81 -6.80 -8.91
CA ASP A 158 -20.97 -7.40 -7.58
C ASP A 158 -19.65 -7.38 -6.78
N GLU A 159 -19.29 -6.20 -6.26
CA GLU A 159 -18.15 -6.03 -5.34
C GLU A 159 -18.42 -6.76 -4.02
N TYR A 160 -17.64 -7.80 -3.77
CA TYR A 160 -17.77 -8.62 -2.56
C TYR A 160 -16.88 -8.15 -1.41
N PHE A 161 -15.68 -7.65 -1.72
CA PHE A 161 -14.74 -7.14 -0.73
C PHE A 161 -13.77 -6.15 -1.38
N SER A 162 -13.37 -5.11 -0.65
CA SER A 162 -12.31 -4.21 -1.11
C SER A 162 -11.48 -3.65 0.05
N ILE A 163 -10.24 -3.27 -0.27
CA ILE A 163 -9.37 -2.51 0.63
C ILE A 163 -9.11 -1.15 0.01
N LYS A 164 -9.34 -0.09 0.79
CA LYS A 164 -9.20 1.30 0.35
C LYS A 164 -8.17 2.05 1.18
N ILE A 165 -7.27 2.76 0.52
CA ILE A 165 -6.27 3.64 1.13
C ILE A 165 -6.49 5.04 0.60
N GLY A 166 -6.71 6.01 1.48
CA GLY A 166 -7.00 7.40 1.10
C GLY A 166 -8.19 7.53 0.14
N GLY A 167 -9.20 6.66 0.28
CA GLY A 167 -10.38 6.61 -0.60
C GLY A 167 -10.20 5.82 -1.90
N THR A 168 -8.99 5.39 -2.22
CA THR A 168 -8.69 4.64 -3.45
C THR A 168 -8.60 3.14 -3.18
N LYS A 169 -9.24 2.32 -4.02
CA LYS A 169 -9.13 0.86 -3.93
C LYS A 169 -7.73 0.41 -4.33
N ILE A 170 -7.11 -0.38 -3.45
CA ILE A 170 -5.85 -1.08 -3.72
C ILE A 170 -6.04 -2.59 -3.93
N MET A 171 -7.23 -3.09 -3.60
CA MET A 171 -7.64 -4.48 -3.73
C MET A 171 -9.15 -4.55 -3.89
N VAL A 172 -9.59 -5.46 -4.74
CA VAL A 172 -11.01 -5.77 -4.96
C VAL A 172 -11.22 -7.26 -5.19
N VAL A 173 -12.33 -7.75 -4.68
CA VAL A 173 -12.91 -9.06 -4.94
C VAL A 173 -14.30 -8.84 -5.53
N TYR A 174 -14.56 -9.41 -6.69
CA TYR A 174 -15.89 -9.46 -7.30
C TYR A 174 -16.42 -10.90 -7.28
N ARG A 175 -17.73 -11.05 -7.15
CA ARG A 175 -18.42 -12.29 -7.53
C ARG A 175 -18.67 -12.29 -9.03
N LEU A 176 -18.49 -13.44 -9.67
CA LEU A 176 -18.80 -13.65 -11.09
C LEU A 176 -20.06 -14.50 -11.24
#